data_AF-F0ZQ13-F1
#
_entry.id   AF-F0ZQ13-F1
#
_cell.length_a   1.000
_cell.length_b   1.000
_cell.length_c   1.000
_cell.angle_alpha   90.00
_cell.angle_beta   90.00
_cell.angle_gamma   90.00
#
_symmetry.space_group_name_H-M   'P 1'
#
loop_
_entity.id
_entity.type
_entity.pdbx_description
1 polymer ?
#
loop_
_entity_poly.entity_id
_entity_poly.type
_entity_poly.pdbx_seq_one_letter_code
_entity_poly.pdbx_strand_id
1 'polypeptide(L)'
;MSDFGKAGSGGLQSSQYDNIDRRERTKQLVLEHIDISKDPYIISNHIGSFECRLCLTVHNNIGNYLAHTQGKKHQTHLARRAAKEQRENLVSKNYVQTTSSRIAPKKTIKIGRPGYKIIKQRDSKTGQLSLLFQIDYPEIESGLQPRYRIMSAFEQRVEAPNKDYQYLLFAAEPYETIAFKIPNKEIDRTTGPDGKFFTHWDRNKLTFTLQMYFK
;
A
#
# COMPACT_ATOMS: atom_id res chain seq x y z
N MET A 1 41.82 35.64 -68.39
CA MET A 1 40.56 36.30 -67.96
C MET A 1 39.74 35.27 -67.20
N SER A 2 39.35 35.66 -66.00
CA SER A 2 38.69 34.89 -64.96
C SER A 2 37.23 34.59 -65.29
N ASP A 3 36.87 33.32 -65.49
CA ASP A 3 35.48 32.89 -65.34
C ASP A 3 35.26 32.50 -63.88
N PHE A 4 34.75 33.47 -63.14
CA PHE A 4 34.20 33.29 -61.81
C PHE A 4 33.08 32.24 -61.87
N GLY A 5 33.25 31.14 -61.15
CA GLY A 5 32.16 30.22 -60.83
C GLY A 5 31.00 31.02 -60.21
N LYS A 6 29.86 31.00 -60.89
CA LYS A 6 28.67 31.80 -60.56
C LYS A 6 28.14 31.37 -59.19
N ALA A 7 28.20 32.27 -58.20
CA ALA A 7 27.52 32.10 -56.93
C ALA A 7 26.00 31.97 -57.20
N GLY A 8 25.44 30.79 -56.94
CA GLY A 8 24.06 30.46 -57.30
C GLY A 8 23.87 29.09 -57.97
N SER A 9 24.94 28.31 -58.19
CA SER A 9 24.82 26.89 -58.55
C SER A 9 24.39 26.05 -57.33
N GLY A 10 23.22 26.33 -56.77
CA GLY A 10 22.53 25.39 -55.91
C GLY A 10 22.25 24.15 -56.74
N GLY A 11 22.85 23.02 -56.38
CA GLY A 11 22.62 21.75 -57.07
C GLY A 11 21.13 21.49 -57.19
N LEU A 12 20.68 20.99 -58.34
CA LEU A 12 19.29 20.60 -58.57
C LEU A 12 18.85 19.71 -57.40
N GLN A 13 17.92 20.21 -56.60
CA GLN A 13 17.39 19.51 -55.44
C GLN A 13 16.75 18.22 -55.97
N SER A 14 17.44 17.10 -55.77
CA SER A 14 16.96 15.82 -56.26
C SER A 14 15.69 15.45 -55.49
N SER A 15 14.78 14.71 -56.13
CA SER A 15 13.54 14.23 -55.49
C SER A 15 13.80 13.47 -54.17
N GLN A 16 15.01 12.94 -53.99
CA GLN A 16 15.44 12.30 -52.75
C GLN A 16 15.64 13.31 -51.62
N TYR A 17 16.26 14.46 -51.87
CA TYR A 17 16.45 15.52 -50.86
C TYR A 17 15.12 16.15 -50.44
N ASP A 18 14.19 16.36 -51.36
CA ASP A 18 12.84 16.85 -51.05
C ASP A 18 12.08 15.91 -50.11
N ASN A 19 12.22 14.59 -50.32
CA ASN A 19 11.57 13.59 -49.49
C ASN A 19 12.19 13.53 -48.08
N ILE A 20 13.51 13.72 -47.97
CA ILE A 20 14.20 13.79 -46.68
C ILE A 20 13.77 15.04 -45.91
N ASP A 21 13.80 16.22 -46.54
CA ASP A 21 13.40 17.48 -45.93
C ASP A 21 11.92 17.45 -45.50
N ARG A 22 11.05 16.87 -46.33
CA ARG A 22 9.64 16.66 -45.96
C ARG A 22 9.51 15.77 -44.73
N ARG A 23 10.26 14.67 -44.66
CA ARG A 23 10.23 13.73 -43.52
C ARG A 23 10.74 14.38 -42.23
N GLU A 24 11.81 15.17 -42.31
CA GLU A 24 12.36 15.90 -41.16
C GLU A 24 11.39 16.97 -40.66
N ARG A 25 10.78 17.74 -41.58
CA ARG A 25 9.76 18.74 -41.24
C ARG A 25 8.53 18.11 -40.59
N THR A 26 8.00 17.00 -41.11
CA THR A 26 6.90 16.27 -40.48
C THR A 26 7.28 15.78 -39.08
N LYS A 27 8.52 15.30 -38.88
CA LYS A 27 9.01 14.87 -37.57
C LYS A 27 9.05 16.04 -36.56
N GLN A 28 9.49 17.22 -36.97
CA GLN A 28 9.51 18.43 -36.14
C GLN A 28 8.10 18.85 -35.72
N LEU A 29 7.16 18.93 -36.67
CA LEU A 29 5.75 19.27 -36.37
C LEU A 29 5.11 18.30 -35.37
N VAL A 30 5.41 17.01 -35.47
CA VAL A 30 4.89 15.99 -34.53
C VAL A 30 5.53 16.14 -33.14
N LEU A 31 6.82 16.46 -33.06
CA LEU A 31 7.53 16.70 -31.80
C LEU A 31 7.02 17.95 -31.07
N GLU A 32 6.63 18.99 -31.81
CA GLU A 32 6.03 20.19 -31.24
C GLU A 32 4.64 19.93 -30.65
N HIS A 33 3.87 19.02 -31.25
CA HIS A 33 2.49 18.75 -30.84
C HIS A 33 2.36 17.69 -29.73
N ILE A 34 3.28 16.71 -29.66
CA ILE A 34 3.19 15.60 -28.71
C ILE A 34 4.27 15.73 -27.65
N ASP A 35 3.85 16.14 -26.45
CA ASP A 35 4.73 16.12 -25.28
C ASP A 35 4.94 14.68 -24.79
N ILE A 36 6.09 14.15 -25.17
CA ILE A 36 6.56 12.80 -24.86
C ILE A 36 6.69 12.55 -23.35
N SER A 37 6.92 13.60 -22.56
CA SER A 37 7.05 13.48 -21.10
C SER A 37 5.75 13.05 -20.42
N LYS A 38 4.60 13.24 -21.10
CA LYS A 38 3.28 12.88 -20.57
C LYS A 38 2.92 11.41 -20.78
N ASP A 39 3.64 10.68 -21.62
CA ASP A 39 3.38 9.26 -21.82
C ASP A 39 3.99 8.45 -20.65
N PRO A 40 3.18 7.78 -19.81
CA PRO A 40 3.70 7.05 -18.65
C PRO A 40 4.50 5.80 -19.03
N TYR A 41 4.45 5.35 -20.29
CA TYR A 41 5.05 4.11 -20.76
C TYR A 41 6.38 4.28 -21.49
N ILE A 42 6.79 5.51 -21.82
CA ILE A 42 8.09 5.76 -22.44
C ILE A 42 9.21 5.75 -21.40
N ILE A 43 10.36 5.19 -21.76
CA ILE A 43 11.62 5.31 -21.02
C ILE A 43 12.70 5.72 -22.01
N SER A 44 13.45 6.78 -21.71
CA SER A 44 14.65 7.16 -22.45
C SER A 44 15.87 6.47 -21.86
N ASN A 45 16.59 5.72 -22.68
CA ASN A 45 17.88 5.15 -22.29
C ASN A 45 19.00 6.19 -22.40
N HIS A 46 20.06 5.99 -21.64
CA HIS A 46 21.27 6.81 -21.67
C HIS A 46 22.02 6.78 -23.02
N ILE A 47 21.68 5.83 -23.90
CA ILE A 47 22.25 5.68 -25.25
C ILE A 47 21.42 6.46 -26.30
N GLY A 48 20.32 7.10 -25.89
CA GLY A 48 19.44 7.86 -26.79
C GLY A 48 18.39 7.02 -27.52
N SER A 49 18.21 5.75 -27.14
CA SER A 49 17.08 4.91 -27.56
C SER A 49 15.87 5.08 -26.63
N PHE A 50 14.68 4.79 -27.14
CA PHE A 50 13.42 4.88 -26.42
C PHE A 50 12.80 3.50 -26.24
N GLU A 51 12.42 3.15 -25.02
CA GLU A 51 11.78 1.88 -24.72
C GLU A 51 10.31 2.07 -24.37
N CYS A 52 9.46 1.16 -24.86
CA CYS A 52 8.07 1.08 -24.46
C CYS A 52 7.88 0.03 -23.36
N ARG A 53 7.63 0.48 -22.13
CA ARG A 53 7.43 -0.42 -20.97
C ARG A 53 6.20 -1.31 -21.09
N LEU A 54 5.20 -0.89 -21.88
CA LEU A 54 3.96 -1.64 -22.10
C LEU A 54 4.16 -2.81 -23.07
N CYS A 55 5.05 -2.66 -24.05
CA CYS A 55 5.29 -3.65 -25.10
C CYS A 55 6.64 -4.35 -25.02
N LEU A 56 7.55 -3.88 -24.16
CA LEU A 56 8.94 -4.34 -24.04
C LEU A 56 9.68 -4.26 -25.38
N THR A 57 9.49 -3.16 -26.10
CA THR A 57 10.13 -2.90 -27.39
C THR A 57 11.04 -1.69 -27.32
N VAL A 58 12.20 -1.79 -27.95
CA VAL A 58 13.19 -0.71 -28.05
C VAL A 58 13.04 -0.03 -29.41
N HIS A 59 13.14 1.30 -29.42
CA HIS A 59 12.97 2.15 -30.59
C HIS A 59 14.18 3.09 -30.71
N ASN A 60 14.76 3.16 -31.91
CA ASN A 60 15.98 3.96 -32.14
C ASN A 60 15.72 5.47 -32.21
N ASN A 61 14.48 5.87 -32.47
CA ASN A 61 14.09 7.27 -32.64
C ASN A 61 12.68 7.47 -32.12
N ILE A 62 12.39 8.69 -31.67
CA ILE A 62 11.09 9.08 -31.13
C ILE A 62 9.95 8.86 -32.13
N GLY A 63 10.20 9.09 -33.43
CA GLY A 63 9.21 8.84 -34.48
C GLY A 63 8.82 7.36 -34.58
N ASN A 64 9.78 6.45 -34.37
CA ASN A 64 9.49 5.01 -34.37
C ASN A 64 8.69 4.61 -33.13
N TYR A 65 8.91 5.27 -31.98
CA TYR A 65 8.13 5.09 -30.77
C TYR A 65 6.68 5.59 -30.97
N LEU A 66 6.49 6.78 -31.53
CA LEU A 66 5.15 7.35 -31.79
C LEU A 66 4.35 6.53 -32.80
N ALA A 67 4.99 6.01 -33.86
CA ALA A 67 4.34 5.08 -34.77
C ALA A 67 3.96 3.76 -34.06
N HIS A 68 4.77 3.30 -33.10
CA HIS A 68 4.50 2.11 -32.31
C HIS A 68 3.30 2.28 -31.37
N THR A 69 3.15 3.43 -30.71
CA THR A 69 2.01 3.68 -29.79
C THR A 69 0.67 3.68 -30.52
N GLN A 70 0.64 4.11 -31.77
CA GLN A 70 -0.53 4.04 -32.66
C GLN A 70 -0.79 2.62 -33.21
N GLY A 71 0.15 1.68 -33.03
CA GLY A 71 0.06 0.32 -33.52
C GLY A 71 -0.94 -0.56 -32.74
N LYS A 72 -1.59 -1.49 -33.45
CA LYS A 72 -2.58 -2.43 -32.88
C LYS A 72 -2.04 -3.22 -31.68
N LYS A 73 -0.77 -3.64 -31.71
CA LYS A 73 -0.14 -4.37 -30.60
C LYS A 73 -0.09 -3.54 -29.32
N HIS A 74 0.32 -2.27 -29.40
CA HIS A 74 0.37 -1.38 -28.25
C HIS A 74 -1.03 -1.10 -27.69
N GLN A 75 -1.99 -0.80 -28.57
CA GLN A 75 -3.39 -0.56 -28.20
C GLN A 75 -4.04 -1.77 -27.52
N THR A 76 -3.78 -2.99 -28.01
CA THR A 76 -4.28 -4.22 -27.36
C THR A 76 -3.66 -4.48 -25.99
N HIS A 77 -2.37 -4.19 -25.81
CA HIS A 77 -1.72 -4.28 -24.49
C HIS A 77 -2.31 -3.26 -23.50
N LEU A 78 -2.61 -2.04 -23.97
CA LEU A 78 -3.25 -1.00 -23.18
C LEU A 78 -4.64 -1.44 -22.70
N ALA A 79 -5.46 -1.96 -23.63
CA ALA A 79 -6.78 -2.49 -23.31
C ALA A 79 -6.73 -3.67 -22.32
N ARG A 80 -5.76 -4.58 -22.48
CA ARG A 80 -5.54 -5.70 -21.53
C ARG A 80 -5.16 -5.19 -20.14
N ARG A 81 -4.30 -4.18 -20.06
CA ARG A 81 -3.91 -3.57 -18.78
C ARG A 81 -5.10 -2.88 -18.11
N ALA A 82 -5.86 -2.09 -18.85
CA ALA A 82 -7.08 -1.45 -18.34
C ALA A 82 -8.09 -2.48 -17.82
N ALA A 83 -8.31 -3.59 -18.54
CA ALA A 83 -9.20 -4.67 -18.08
C ALA A 83 -8.68 -5.37 -16.82
N LYS A 84 -7.36 -5.56 -16.70
CA LYS A 84 -6.74 -6.13 -15.49
C LYS A 84 -6.87 -5.19 -14.30
N GLU A 85 -6.58 -3.91 -14.47
CA GLU A 85 -6.73 -2.89 -13.41
C GLU A 85 -8.19 -2.74 -12.98
N GLN A 86 -9.15 -2.82 -13.90
CA GLN A 86 -10.58 -2.88 -13.56
C GLN A 86 -10.91 -4.11 -12.72
N ARG A 87 -10.40 -5.30 -13.08
CA ARG A 87 -10.59 -6.52 -12.28
C ARG A 87 -9.91 -6.42 -10.91
N GLU A 88 -8.69 -5.94 -10.83
CA GLU A 88 -7.96 -5.75 -9.56
C GLU A 88 -8.63 -4.69 -8.68
N ASN A 89 -9.16 -3.61 -9.26
CA ASN A 89 -9.97 -2.63 -8.53
C ASN A 89 -11.28 -3.24 -8.01
N LEU A 90 -11.92 -4.13 -8.76
CA LEU A 90 -13.09 -4.86 -8.30
C LEU A 90 -12.75 -5.87 -7.20
N VAL A 91 -11.63 -6.60 -7.32
CA VAL A 91 -11.14 -7.53 -6.28
C VAL A 91 -10.70 -6.78 -5.03
N SER A 92 -10.02 -5.64 -5.17
CA SER A 92 -9.62 -4.78 -4.06
C SER A 92 -10.84 -4.14 -3.38
N LYS A 93 -11.88 -3.76 -4.14
CA LYS A 93 -13.16 -3.34 -3.58
C LYS A 93 -13.88 -4.49 -2.85
N ASN A 94 -13.81 -5.72 -3.36
CA ASN A 94 -14.40 -6.90 -2.71
C ASN A 94 -13.64 -7.34 -1.44
N TYR A 95 -12.31 -7.18 -1.38
CA TYR A 95 -11.54 -7.42 -0.15
C TYR A 95 -11.73 -6.33 0.91
N VAL A 96 -12.19 -5.13 0.51
CA VAL A 96 -12.54 -4.02 1.40
C VAL A 96 -14.04 -4.04 1.78
N GLN A 97 -14.90 -4.72 1.02
CA GLN A 97 -16.35 -4.72 1.25
C GLN A 97 -16.85 -5.68 2.34
N THR A 98 -15.99 -6.52 2.93
CA THR A 98 -16.32 -7.22 4.18
C THR A 98 -16.09 -6.38 5.44
N THR A 99 -15.70 -5.11 5.31
CA THR A 99 -15.53 -4.23 6.46
C THR A 99 -16.30 -2.92 6.28
N SER A 100 -17.37 -2.80 7.07
CA SER A 100 -17.93 -1.59 7.69
C SER A 100 -17.72 -0.26 6.96
N SER A 101 -18.81 0.49 6.77
CA SER A 101 -18.75 1.95 6.57
C SER A 101 -17.62 2.55 7.41
N ARG A 102 -16.75 3.34 6.78
CA ARG A 102 -15.64 4.01 7.47
C ARG A 102 -16.24 4.98 8.47
N ILE A 103 -16.47 4.51 9.69
CA ILE A 103 -16.89 5.34 10.82
C ILE A 103 -15.75 6.35 11.00
N ALA A 104 -16.05 7.63 10.80
CA ALA A 104 -15.11 8.69 11.07
C ALA A 104 -14.72 8.59 12.57
N PRO A 105 -13.43 8.46 12.91
CA PRO A 105 -13.02 8.33 14.30
C PRO A 105 -13.44 9.59 15.06
N LYS A 106 -14.17 9.41 16.16
CA LYS A 106 -14.51 10.51 17.07
C LYS A 106 -13.22 11.09 17.64
N LYS A 107 -13.09 12.42 17.61
CA LYS A 107 -11.94 13.13 18.20
C LYS A 107 -12.32 13.57 19.61
N THR A 108 -12.14 12.69 20.58
CA THR A 108 -12.29 13.02 22.01
C THR A 108 -10.95 13.30 22.66
N ILE A 109 -10.96 14.18 23.66
CA ILE A 109 -9.79 14.51 24.47
C ILE A 109 -9.45 13.30 25.34
N LYS A 110 -8.18 12.88 25.33
CA LYS A 110 -7.71 11.72 26.09
C LYS A 110 -7.40 12.11 27.53
N ILE A 111 -7.93 11.36 28.49
CA ILE A 111 -7.78 11.66 29.94
C ILE A 111 -6.52 11.04 30.55
N GLY A 112 -5.85 10.13 29.84
CA GLY A 112 -4.62 9.47 30.27
C GLY A 112 -4.69 7.94 30.18
N ARG A 113 -3.80 7.26 30.90
CA ARG A 113 -3.68 5.80 30.89
C ARG A 113 -4.57 5.16 31.96
N PRO A 114 -5.28 4.07 31.65
CA PRO A 114 -6.10 3.36 32.63
C PRO A 114 -5.24 2.60 33.65
N GLY A 115 -5.82 2.33 34.83
CA GLY A 115 -5.21 1.48 35.83
C GLY A 115 -5.22 0.01 35.39
N TYR A 116 -4.17 -0.75 35.70
CA TYR A 116 -4.10 -2.16 35.32
C TYR A 116 -3.41 -3.02 36.38
N LYS A 117 -3.81 -4.29 36.42
CA LYS A 117 -3.22 -5.35 37.23
C LYS A 117 -2.99 -6.57 36.35
N ILE A 118 -1.79 -7.13 36.43
CA ILE A 118 -1.38 -8.30 35.67
C ILE A 118 -1.04 -9.41 36.65
N ILE A 119 -1.66 -10.57 36.46
CA ILE A 119 -1.40 -11.76 37.26
C ILE A 119 -0.82 -12.84 36.34
N LYS A 120 0.38 -13.31 36.67
CA LYS A 120 1.00 -14.46 36.01
C LYS A 120 0.53 -15.71 36.74
N GLN A 121 -0.03 -16.65 36.01
CA GLN A 121 -0.61 -17.88 36.56
C GLN A 121 -0.03 -19.10 35.87
N ARG A 122 -0.13 -20.24 36.52
CA ARG A 122 0.20 -21.55 35.96
C ARG A 122 -0.95 -22.49 36.26
N ASP A 123 -1.45 -23.16 35.24
CA ASP A 123 -2.46 -24.20 35.40
C ASP A 123 -1.86 -25.35 36.21
N SER A 124 -2.53 -25.75 37.29
CA SER A 124 -2.07 -26.82 38.17
C SER A 124 -2.11 -28.19 37.50
N LYS A 125 -3.07 -28.41 36.59
CA LYS A 125 -3.28 -29.72 35.93
C LYS A 125 -2.40 -29.89 34.71
N THR A 126 -2.37 -28.87 33.84
CA THR A 126 -1.64 -28.95 32.56
C THR A 126 -0.24 -28.34 32.62
N GLY A 127 0.08 -27.59 33.67
CA GLY A 127 1.34 -26.87 33.78
C GLY A 127 1.47 -25.68 32.84
N GLN A 128 0.44 -25.37 32.03
CA GLN A 128 0.43 -24.27 31.07
C GLN A 128 0.55 -22.91 31.76
N LEU A 129 1.29 -22.00 31.14
CA LEU A 129 1.44 -20.64 31.61
C LEU A 129 0.25 -19.79 31.16
N SER A 130 -0.23 -18.93 32.04
CA SER A 130 -1.36 -18.04 31.81
C SER A 130 -1.04 -16.61 32.25
N LEU A 131 -1.65 -15.66 31.56
CA LEU A 131 -1.68 -14.26 31.92
C LEU A 131 -3.12 -13.81 32.08
N LEU A 132 -3.40 -13.16 33.21
CA LEU A 132 -4.67 -12.52 33.49
C LEU A 132 -4.44 -11.01 33.61
N PHE A 133 -5.15 -10.26 32.78
CA PHE A 133 -5.15 -8.80 32.73
C PHE A 133 -6.45 -8.29 33.31
N GLN A 134 -6.37 -7.42 34.29
CA GLN A 134 -7.50 -6.66 34.83
C GLN A 134 -7.20 -5.18 34.61
N ILE A 135 -8.09 -4.48 33.91
CA ILE A 135 -7.89 -3.08 33.55
C ILE A 135 -9.13 -2.30 34.00
N ASP A 136 -8.89 -1.27 34.79
CA ASP A 136 -9.93 -0.46 35.41
C ASP A 136 -10.16 0.80 34.57
N TYR A 137 -11.42 1.02 34.18
CA TYR A 137 -11.88 2.12 33.35
C TYR A 137 -13.00 2.92 34.04
N PRO A 138 -12.73 3.58 35.18
CA PRO A 138 -13.76 4.26 35.97
C PRO A 138 -14.49 5.39 35.21
N GLU A 139 -13.82 6.04 34.25
CA GLU A 139 -14.33 7.20 33.49
C GLU A 139 -14.56 6.88 31.99
N ILE A 140 -15.03 5.66 31.67
CA ILE A 140 -15.34 5.27 30.27
C ILE A 140 -16.61 5.96 29.75
N GLU A 141 -16.64 6.27 28.44
CA GLU A 141 -17.85 6.80 27.79
C GLU A 141 -19.02 5.80 27.94
N SER A 142 -20.20 6.31 28.30
CA SER A 142 -21.38 5.49 28.59
C SER A 142 -21.80 4.65 27.37
N GLY A 143 -22.01 3.35 27.58
CA GLY A 143 -22.44 2.43 26.53
C GLY A 143 -21.30 1.87 25.67
N LEU A 144 -20.05 2.30 25.88
CA LEU A 144 -18.89 1.67 25.25
C LEU A 144 -18.33 0.52 26.09
N GLN A 145 -17.81 -0.49 25.41
CA GLN A 145 -17.09 -1.61 26.01
C GLN A 145 -15.63 -1.56 25.53
N PRO A 146 -14.64 -1.74 26.43
CA PRO A 146 -13.24 -1.85 26.03
C PRO A 146 -13.01 -2.97 25.03
N ARG A 147 -12.09 -2.74 24.10
CA ARG A 147 -11.67 -3.72 23.11
C ARG A 147 -10.21 -4.06 23.28
N TYR A 148 -9.85 -5.27 22.89
CA TYR A 148 -8.46 -5.71 22.85
C TYR A 148 -8.08 -6.17 21.45
N ARG A 149 -6.78 -6.14 21.15
CA ARG A 149 -6.21 -6.70 19.93
C ARG A 149 -4.79 -7.17 20.21
N ILE A 150 -4.43 -8.33 19.65
CA ILE A 150 -3.04 -8.78 19.61
C ILE A 150 -2.42 -8.28 18.30
N MET A 151 -1.27 -7.63 18.40
CA MET A 151 -0.55 -6.96 17.32
C MET A 151 0.85 -7.56 17.19
N SER A 152 1.32 -7.75 15.96
CA SER A 152 2.69 -8.19 15.70
C SER A 152 3.71 -7.10 15.98
N ALA A 153 4.94 -7.47 16.33
CA ALA A 153 6.02 -6.51 16.58
C ALA A 153 6.40 -5.65 15.36
N PHE A 154 6.04 -6.07 14.14
CA PHE A 154 6.25 -5.30 12.91
C PHE A 154 5.19 -4.23 12.64
N GLU A 155 4.02 -4.32 13.29
CA GLU A 155 2.93 -3.35 13.10
C GLU A 155 3.14 -2.08 13.93
N GLN A 156 3.80 -2.20 15.08
CA GLN A 156 4.07 -1.08 15.97
C GLN A 156 5.30 -0.27 15.51
N ARG A 157 5.33 1.03 15.80
CA ARG A 157 6.35 1.98 15.36
C ARG A 157 7.13 2.65 16.50
N VAL A 158 6.96 2.16 17.73
CA VAL A 158 7.54 2.76 18.94
C VAL A 158 8.92 2.17 19.23
N GLU A 159 9.01 0.84 19.24
CA GLU A 159 10.27 0.11 19.46
C GLU A 159 10.78 -0.51 18.15
N ALA A 160 12.06 -0.92 18.13
CA ALA A 160 12.57 -1.74 17.04
C ALA A 160 11.81 -3.09 16.97
N PRO A 161 11.40 -3.56 15.78
CA PRO A 161 10.67 -4.82 15.66
C PRO A 161 11.49 -6.02 16.16
N ASN A 162 10.94 -6.78 17.10
CA ASN A 162 11.51 -8.04 17.57
C ASN A 162 10.48 -9.18 17.40
N LYS A 163 10.86 -10.21 16.64
CA LYS A 163 10.02 -11.38 16.30
C LYS A 163 9.64 -12.24 17.51
N ASP A 164 10.41 -12.20 18.58
CA ASP A 164 10.18 -13.03 19.77
C ASP A 164 9.02 -12.53 20.63
N TYR A 165 8.46 -11.37 20.29
CA TYR A 165 7.40 -10.72 21.05
C TYR A 165 6.19 -10.35 20.19
N GLN A 166 5.05 -10.30 20.84
CA GLN A 166 3.80 -9.71 20.35
C GLN A 166 3.34 -8.65 21.36
N TYR A 167 2.41 -7.80 20.94
CA TYR A 167 1.85 -6.75 21.79
C TYR A 167 0.34 -6.96 21.96
N LEU A 168 -0.12 -7.06 23.20
CA LEU A 168 -1.55 -7.10 23.52
C LEU A 168 -2.03 -5.69 23.86
N LEU A 169 -2.86 -5.12 22.99
CA LEU A 169 -3.41 -3.79 23.12
C LEU A 169 -4.78 -3.84 23.77
N PHE A 170 -5.08 -2.86 24.61
CA PHE A 170 -6.41 -2.55 25.11
C PHE A 170 -6.74 -1.10 24.82
N ALA A 171 -7.95 -0.87 24.30
CA ALA A 171 -8.43 0.45 23.92
C ALA A 171 -9.86 0.66 24.43
N ALA A 172 -10.07 1.80 25.07
CA ALA A 172 -11.38 2.32 25.44
C ALA A 172 -11.35 3.85 25.38
N GLU A 173 -12.43 4.47 24.96
CA GLU A 173 -12.57 5.93 24.92
C GLU A 173 -13.13 6.41 26.28
N PRO A 174 -12.57 7.46 26.93
CA PRO A 174 -11.56 8.44 26.46
C PRO A 174 -10.11 8.12 26.88
N TYR A 175 -9.82 6.89 27.31
CA TYR A 175 -8.47 6.52 27.71
C TYR A 175 -7.49 6.39 26.53
N GLU A 176 -6.19 6.47 26.85
CA GLU A 176 -5.11 6.10 25.95
C GLU A 176 -5.07 4.58 25.76
N THR A 177 -4.74 4.15 24.55
CA THR A 177 -4.50 2.73 24.25
C THR A 177 -3.25 2.27 24.98
N ILE A 178 -3.38 1.23 25.80
CA ILE A 178 -2.24 0.58 26.47
C ILE A 178 -1.86 -0.69 25.73
N ALA A 179 -0.56 -1.04 25.76
CA ALA A 179 -0.03 -2.23 25.13
C ALA A 179 0.91 -2.97 26.09
N PHE A 180 0.79 -4.30 26.14
CA PHE A 180 1.66 -5.17 26.92
C PHE A 180 2.50 -6.03 26.00
N LYS A 181 3.81 -6.05 26.24
CA LYS A 181 4.76 -6.91 25.55
C LYS A 181 4.63 -8.34 26.09
N ILE A 182 4.30 -9.28 25.21
CA ILE A 182 4.05 -10.69 25.53
C ILE A 182 4.97 -11.54 24.65
N PRO A 183 5.49 -12.68 25.12
CA PRO A 183 6.23 -13.60 24.25
C PRO A 183 5.37 -14.06 23.06
N ASN A 184 6.00 -14.20 21.91
CA ASN A 184 5.39 -14.74 20.69
C ASN A 184 5.26 -16.27 20.76
N LYS A 185 4.48 -16.74 21.74
CA LYS A 185 4.06 -18.14 21.86
C LYS A 185 2.63 -18.28 21.38
N GLU A 186 2.30 -19.46 20.87
CA GLU A 186 0.94 -19.74 20.45
C GLU A 186 -0.03 -19.58 21.62
N ILE A 187 -1.14 -18.89 21.37
CA ILE A 187 -2.17 -18.64 22.36
C ILE A 187 -3.28 -19.66 22.14
N ASP A 188 -3.70 -20.33 23.21
CA ASP A 188 -4.87 -21.17 23.15
C ASP A 188 -6.13 -20.30 23.05
N ARG A 189 -6.76 -20.29 21.87
CA ARG A 189 -7.99 -19.54 21.56
C ARG A 189 -9.26 -20.38 21.74
N THR A 190 -9.14 -21.57 22.31
CA THR A 190 -10.29 -22.44 22.55
C THR A 190 -11.28 -21.72 23.47
N THR A 191 -12.46 -21.45 22.94
CA THR A 191 -13.56 -20.73 23.61
C THR A 191 -14.68 -21.74 23.91
N GLY A 192 -15.24 -21.72 25.12
CA GLY A 192 -16.28 -22.67 25.54
C GLY A 192 -16.33 -22.84 27.08
N PRO A 193 -17.14 -23.78 27.61
CA PRO A 193 -17.20 -24.08 29.05
C PRO A 193 -15.84 -24.51 29.63
N ASP A 194 -15.07 -25.26 28.83
CA ASP A 194 -13.71 -25.70 29.12
C ASP A 194 -12.65 -24.83 28.43
N GLY A 195 -13.08 -23.70 27.85
CA GLY A 195 -12.22 -22.80 27.09
C GLY A 195 -11.27 -22.04 28.01
N LYS A 196 -9.98 -22.08 27.70
CA LYS A 196 -8.93 -21.39 28.47
C LYS A 196 -8.83 -19.90 28.13
N PHE A 197 -9.40 -19.47 27.01
CA PHE A 197 -9.45 -18.06 26.63
C PHE A 197 -10.73 -17.40 27.15
N PHE A 198 -10.59 -16.36 27.96
CA PHE A 198 -11.72 -15.71 28.62
C PHE A 198 -11.61 -14.18 28.57
N THR A 199 -12.71 -13.51 28.21
CA THR A 199 -12.82 -12.06 28.25
C THR A 199 -14.14 -11.66 28.89
N HIS A 200 -14.10 -10.73 29.83
CA HIS A 200 -15.28 -10.26 30.55
C HIS A 200 -15.22 -8.76 30.81
N TRP A 201 -16.34 -8.08 30.62
CA TRP A 201 -16.53 -6.67 30.94
C TRP A 201 -17.56 -6.55 32.06
N ASP A 202 -17.08 -6.18 33.26
CA ASP A 202 -17.96 -5.89 34.38
C ASP A 202 -18.42 -4.43 34.28
N ARG A 203 -19.69 -4.23 33.91
CA ARG A 203 -20.29 -2.88 33.77
C ARG A 203 -20.49 -2.16 35.11
N ASN A 204 -20.50 -2.89 36.23
CA ASN A 204 -20.71 -2.30 37.55
C ASN A 204 -19.39 -1.80 38.15
N LYS A 205 -18.33 -2.62 38.03
CA LYS A 205 -16.98 -2.24 38.49
C LYS A 205 -16.19 -1.45 37.46
N LEU A 206 -16.67 -1.43 36.21
CA LEU A 206 -15.97 -0.85 35.06
C LEU A 206 -14.56 -1.45 34.88
N THR A 207 -14.44 -2.75 35.15
CA THR A 207 -13.19 -3.51 35.02
C THR A 207 -13.28 -4.48 33.84
N PHE A 208 -12.30 -4.41 32.94
CA PHE A 208 -12.14 -5.36 31.84
C PHE A 208 -11.14 -6.45 32.24
N THR A 209 -11.58 -7.70 32.18
CA THR A 209 -10.75 -8.87 32.46
C THR A 209 -10.49 -9.65 31.18
N LEU A 210 -9.22 -9.96 30.89
CA LEU A 210 -8.80 -10.87 29.83
C LEU A 210 -7.85 -11.90 30.41
N GLN A 211 -8.17 -13.17 30.23
CA GLN A 211 -7.33 -14.30 30.60
C GLN A 211 -7.00 -15.11 29.36
N MET A 212 -5.72 -15.45 29.24
CA MET A 212 -5.18 -16.22 28.13
C MET A 212 -4.15 -17.23 28.62
N TYR A 213 -4.03 -18.34 27.89
CA TYR A 213 -3.06 -19.40 28.16
C TYR A 213 -2.18 -19.58 26.93
N PHE A 214 -0.91 -19.88 27.17
CA PHE A 214 0.02 -20.27 26.12
C PHE A 214 -0.06 -21.77 25.90
N LYS A 215 0.04 -22.18 24.65
CA LYS A 215 0.24 -23.57 24.26
C LYS A 215 1.68 -24.00 24.51
#